data_AF-A0A927ABQ0-F1
#
_entry.id   AF-A0A927ABQ0-F1
#
_cell.length_a   1.000
_cell.length_b   1.000
_cell.length_c   1.000
_cell.angle_alpha   90.00
_cell.angle_beta   90.00
_cell.angle_gamma   90.00
#
_symmetry.space_group_name_H-M   'P 1'
#
loop_
_entity.id
_entity.type
_entity.pdbx_description
1 polymer ?
#
loop_
_entity_poly.entity_id
_entity_poly.type
_entity_poly.pdbx_seq_one_letter_code
_entity_poly.pdbx_strand_id
1 'polypeptide(L)'
;MLTAEEFRFARAIDLERLTGIDASCFAAWSKTRQISERNLEAIATALSMTKGEVLRGFELRRQDTQLATQVSSRLKELTAS
;
A
#
# COMPACT_ATOMS: atom_id res chain seq x y z
N MET A 1 -13.56 -8.78 -7.70
CA MET A 1 -12.09 -8.95 -7.72
C MET A 1 -11.49 -7.56 -7.79
N LEU A 2 -10.71 -7.17 -6.77
CA LEU A 2 -9.97 -5.91 -6.80
C LEU A 2 -8.75 -6.04 -7.71
N THR A 3 -8.36 -4.95 -8.37
CA THR A 3 -7.10 -4.79 -9.10
C THR A 3 -6.00 -4.21 -8.20
N ALA A 4 -4.74 -4.27 -8.65
CA ALA A 4 -3.63 -3.65 -7.93
C ALA A 4 -3.77 -2.11 -7.80
N GLU A 5 -4.40 -1.43 -8.76
CA GLU A 5 -4.67 0.01 -8.69
C GLU A 5 -5.80 0.31 -7.70
N GLU A 6 -6.87 -0.48 -7.68
CA GLU A 6 -7.90 -0.33 -6.63
C GLU A 6 -7.32 -0.59 -5.24
N PHE A 7 -6.43 -1.58 -5.12
CA PHE A 7 -5.68 -1.81 -3.88
C PHE A 7 -4.82 -0.61 -3.52
N ARG A 8 -4.14 0.06 -4.47
CA ARG A 8 -3.31 1.24 -4.21
C ARG A 8 -4.12 2.36 -3.55
N PHE A 9 -5.32 2.63 -4.05
CA PHE A 9 -6.16 3.75 -3.58
C PHE A 9 -7.05 3.41 -2.38
N ALA A 10 -7.25 2.13 -2.05
CA ALA A 10 -8.06 1.74 -0.90
C ALA A 10 -7.53 2.37 0.40
N ARG A 11 -8.41 2.75 1.33
CA ARG A 11 -7.94 3.18 2.66
C ARG A 11 -7.60 1.94 3.48
N ALA A 12 -6.63 2.05 4.38
CA ALA A 12 -6.22 0.94 5.24
C ALA A 12 -7.39 0.39 6.08
N ILE A 13 -8.30 1.26 6.53
CA ILE A 13 -9.52 0.86 7.26
C ILE A 13 -10.51 0.05 6.41
N ASP A 14 -10.56 0.31 5.10
CA ASP A 14 -11.41 -0.46 4.19
C ASP A 14 -10.80 -1.84 3.94
N LEU A 15 -9.46 -1.92 3.80
CA LEU A 15 -8.74 -3.19 3.70
C LEU A 15 -8.87 -4.02 4.97
N GLU A 16 -8.85 -3.39 6.15
CA GLU A 16 -9.09 -4.08 7.43
C GLU A 16 -10.48 -4.71 7.46
N ARG A 17 -11.53 -3.97 7.08
CA ARG A 17 -12.90 -4.51 7.03
C ARG A 17 -13.04 -5.69 6.08
N LEU A 18 -12.29 -5.70 4.98
CA LEU A 18 -12.35 -6.77 3.97
C LEU A 18 -11.51 -7.99 4.34
N THR A 19 -10.42 -7.82 5.08
CA THR A 19 -9.42 -8.88 5.32
C THR A 19 -9.34 -9.34 6.78
N GLY A 20 -9.87 -8.57 7.71
CA GLY A 20 -9.71 -8.78 9.16
C GLY A 20 -8.31 -8.46 9.68
N ILE A 21 -7.42 -7.91 8.86
CA ILE A 21 -6.06 -7.51 9.25
C ILE A 21 -6.07 -6.03 9.63
N ASP A 22 -5.49 -5.68 10.77
CA ASP A 22 -5.44 -4.30 11.26
C ASP A 22 -4.90 -3.31 10.19
N ALA A 23 -5.59 -2.17 10.03
CA ALA A 23 -5.17 -1.05 9.19
C ALA A 23 -3.71 -0.63 9.46
N SER A 24 -3.23 -0.74 10.70
CA SER A 24 -1.85 -0.43 11.07
C SER A 24 -0.83 -1.31 10.32
N CYS A 25 -1.17 -2.58 10.07
CA CYS A 25 -0.33 -3.52 9.33
C CYS A 25 -0.23 -3.12 7.85
N PHE A 26 -1.35 -2.75 7.23
CA PHE A 26 -1.36 -2.24 5.84
C PHE A 26 -0.52 -0.97 5.69
N ALA A 27 -0.61 -0.05 6.65
CA ALA A 27 0.21 1.15 6.68
C ALA A 27 1.72 0.82 6.84
N ALA A 28 2.06 -0.16 7.67
CA ALA A 28 3.44 -0.61 7.86
C ALA A 28 4.01 -1.31 6.60
N TRP A 29 3.25 -2.19 5.96
CA TRP A 29 3.65 -2.87 4.72
C TRP A 29 3.68 -1.95 3.50
N SER A 30 2.93 -0.85 3.52
CA SER A 30 3.03 0.20 2.50
C SER A 30 4.31 1.03 2.64
N LYS A 31 5.04 0.91 3.77
CA LYS A 31 6.33 1.57 3.99
C LYS A 31 7.52 0.61 3.86
N THR A 32 7.29 -0.68 4.15
CA THR A 32 8.33 -1.71 4.21
C THR A 32 8.10 -2.78 3.12
N ARG A 33 9.02 -3.75 2.97
CA ARG A 33 8.81 -4.95 2.14
C ARG A 33 8.52 -6.21 2.97
N GLN A 34 8.33 -6.06 4.28
CA GLN A 34 8.24 -7.19 5.21
C GLN A 34 6.79 -7.59 5.45
N ILE A 35 6.24 -8.37 4.52
CA ILE A 35 4.98 -9.11 4.72
C ILE A 35 5.29 -10.60 4.77
N SER A 36 4.68 -11.32 5.71
CA SER A 36 4.83 -12.78 5.77
C SER A 36 4.01 -13.44 4.67
N GLU A 37 4.48 -14.60 4.20
CA GLU A 37 3.78 -15.39 3.18
C GLU A 37 2.33 -15.73 3.60
N ARG A 38 2.13 -16.03 4.90
CA ARG A 38 0.81 -16.29 5.48
C ARG A 38 -0.14 -15.09 5.34
N ASN A 39 0.33 -13.88 5.65
CA ASN A 39 -0.51 -12.69 5.55
C ASN A 39 -0.76 -12.31 4.09
N LEU A 40 0.23 -12.51 3.22
CA LEU A 40 0.08 -12.27 1.79
C LEU A 40 -0.99 -13.19 1.18
N GLU A 41 -0.99 -14.48 1.52
CA GLU A 41 -2.03 -15.44 1.13
C GLU A 41 -3.41 -15.05 1.66
N ALA A 42 -3.50 -14.64 2.94
CA ALA A 42 -4.77 -14.24 3.55
C ALA A 42 -5.39 -13.02 2.83
N ILE A 43 -4.58 -12.01 2.50
CA ILE A 43 -5.03 -10.82 1.76
C ILE A 43 -5.46 -11.20 0.34
N ALA A 44 -4.64 -11.98 -0.37
CA ALA A 44 -4.93 -12.44 -1.72
C ALA A 44 -6.28 -13.18 -1.77
N THR A 45 -6.49 -14.10 -0.84
CA THR A 45 -7.75 -14.84 -0.72
C THR A 45 -8.93 -13.91 -0.41
N ALA A 46 -8.82 -13.08 0.61
CA ALA A 46 -9.91 -12.21 1.07
C ALA A 46 -10.35 -11.20 0.00
N LEU A 47 -9.41 -10.68 -0.79
CA LEU A 47 -9.69 -9.69 -1.83
C LEU A 47 -9.95 -10.31 -3.22
N SER A 48 -9.91 -11.64 -3.31
CA SER A 48 -9.96 -12.38 -4.59
C SER A 48 -8.92 -11.88 -5.58
N MET A 49 -7.70 -11.65 -5.10
CA MET A 49 -6.53 -11.17 -5.85
C MET A 49 -5.47 -12.26 -5.90
N THR A 50 -4.55 -12.18 -6.85
CA THR A 50 -3.31 -12.94 -6.79
C THR A 50 -2.32 -12.30 -5.81
N LYS A 51 -1.41 -13.09 -5.24
CA LYS A 51 -0.31 -12.57 -4.41
C LYS A 51 0.51 -11.50 -5.13
N GLY A 52 0.72 -11.68 -6.45
CA GLY A 52 1.43 -10.73 -7.30
C GLY A 52 0.73 -9.38 -7.38
N GLU A 53 -0.60 -9.36 -7.49
CA GLU A 53 -1.38 -8.12 -7.50
C GLU A 53 -1.37 -7.42 -6.15
N VAL A 54 -1.42 -8.16 -5.03
CA VAL A 54 -1.29 -7.59 -3.68
C VAL A 54 0.08 -6.94 -3.51
N LEU A 55 1.16 -7.65 -3.87
CA LEU A 55 2.52 -7.10 -3.83
C LEU A 55 2.67 -5.88 -4.73
N ARG A 56 2.06 -5.91 -5.93
CA ARG A 56 2.04 -4.79 -6.86
C ARG A 56 1.30 -3.59 -6.26
N GLY A 57 0.17 -3.79 -5.59
CA GLY A 57 -0.58 -2.75 -4.90
C GLY A 57 0.24 -2.08 -3.79
N PHE A 58 0.95 -2.86 -2.97
CA PHE A 58 1.89 -2.29 -1.99
C PHE A 58 3.06 -1.53 -2.64
N GLU A 59 3.58 -2.02 -3.77
CA GLU A 59 4.65 -1.34 -4.50
C GLU A 59 4.20 0.02 -5.04
N LEU A 60 2.99 0.09 -5.61
CA LEU A 60 2.43 1.36 -6.08
C LEU A 60 2.27 2.38 -4.94
N ARG A 61 1.79 1.96 -3.77
CA ARG A 61 1.70 2.83 -2.57
C ARG A 61 3.07 3.35 -2.11
N ARG A 62 4.11 2.52 -2.23
CA ARG A 62 5.50 2.94 -1.92
C ARG A 62 5.98 4.00 -2.92
N GLN A 63 5.72 3.80 -4.21
CA GLN A 63 6.06 4.76 -5.27
C GLN A 63 5.37 6.11 -5.03
N ASP A 64 4.09 6.11 -4.63
CA ASP A 64 3.36 7.33 -4.27
C ASP A 64 4.01 8.07 -3.09
N THR A 65 4.38 7.33 -2.05
CA THR A 65 5.02 7.91 -0.86
C THR A 65 6.38 8.52 -1.20
N GLN A 66 7.17 7.86 -2.04
CA GLN A 66 8.46 8.37 -2.52
C GLN A 66 8.29 9.62 -3.37
N LEU A 67 7.34 9.61 -4.31
CA LEU A 67 7.04 10.77 -5.15
C LEU A 67 6.56 11.96 -4.32
N ALA A 68 5.64 11.75 -3.38
CA ALA A 68 5.16 12.79 -2.47
C ALA A 68 6.30 13.40 -1.65
N THR A 69 7.26 12.58 -1.21
CA THR A 69 8.46 13.05 -0.49
C THR A 69 9.34 13.92 -1.39
N GLN A 70 9.62 13.49 -2.62
CA GLN A 70 10.42 14.26 -3.59
C GLN A 70 9.77 15.60 -3.94
N VAL A 71 8.45 15.61 -4.17
CA VAL A 71 7.68 16.83 -4.44
C VAL A 71 7.74 17.77 -3.25
N SER A 72 7.55 17.26 -2.02
CA SER A 72 7.63 18.06 -0.80
C SER A 72 9.01 18.71 -0.62
N SER A 73 10.09 17.95 -0.85
CA SER A 73 11.46 18.49 -0.76
C SER A 73 11.71 19.59 -1.78
N ARG A 74 11.30 19.38 -3.04
CA ARG A 74 11.46 20.37 -4.11
C ARG A 74 10.68 21.65 -3.87
N LEU A 75 9.45 21.54 -3.34
CA LEU A 75 8.66 22.72 -2.97
C LEU A 75 9.36 23.54 -1.87
N LYS A 76 9.94 22.88 -0.85
CA LYS A 76 10.68 23.57 0.21
C LYS A 76 11.87 24.35 -0.33
N GLU A 77 12.66 23.75 -1.23
CA GLU A 77 13.80 24.40 -1.88
C GLU A 77 13.37 25.64 -2.67
N LEU A 78 12.27 25.55 -3.43
CA LEU A 78 11.72 26.66 -4.22
C LEU A 78 11.19 27.81 -3.36
N THR A 79 10.59 27.51 -2.20
CA THR A 79 10.05 28.54 -1.28
C THR A 79 11.08 29.15 -0.34
N ALA A 80 12.25 28.51 -0.21
CA ALA A 80 13.36 29.01 0.61
C ALA A 80 14.35 29.88 -0.20
N SER A 81 14.16 29.98 -1.52
CA SER A 81 14.89 30.84 -2.45
C SER A 81 14.15 32.16 -2.68
#